data_AF-A0A1D6F304-F1
#
_entry.id   AF-A0A1D6F304-F1
#
_cell.length_a   1.000
_cell.length_b   1.000
_cell.length_c   1.000
_cell.angle_alpha   90.00
_cell.angle_beta   90.00
_cell.angle_gamma   90.00
#
_symmetry.space_group_name_H-M   'P 1'
#
loop_
_entity.id
_entity.type
_entity.pdbx_description
1 polymer ?
#
loop_
_entity_poly.entity_id
_entity_poly.type
_entity_poly.pdbx_seq_one_letter_code
_entity_poly.pdbx_strand_id
1 'polypeptide(L)'
;MVARKLMDEHYDENHAPMNCSLCKHTVERELWDLHTGIQCPQRMLACQYCQFELPAVDLFEHQDLCGNRTEYCQSCRKYIRLREWIGHELQFHTILNAASELSSDRTRAAAEQPVPKPARPATGSLHKQLLLTVAVTGVAVLIGSILYQGKGK
;
A
#
# COMPACT_ATOMS: atom_id res chain seq x y z
N MET A 1 12.68 12.97 -42.95
CA MET A 1 13.58 13.99 -43.56
C MET A 1 12.97 15.35 -43.25
N VAL A 2 13.66 16.18 -42.46
CA VAL A 2 13.15 17.47 -41.97
C VAL A 2 13.82 18.60 -42.76
N ALA A 3 13.07 19.66 -43.06
CA ALA A 3 13.61 20.84 -43.74
C ALA A 3 14.72 21.48 -42.88
N ARG A 4 15.85 21.84 -43.49
CA ARG A 4 17.06 22.29 -42.78
C ARG A 4 16.85 23.49 -41.84
N LYS A 5 15.84 24.33 -42.13
CA LYS A 5 15.47 25.50 -41.31
C LYS A 5 14.63 25.17 -40.06
N LEU A 6 14.08 23.96 -39.98
CA LEU A 6 13.20 23.51 -38.90
C LEU A 6 13.84 22.37 -38.08
N MET A 7 15.13 22.09 -38.30
CA MET A 7 15.79 20.98 -37.62
C MET A 7 15.94 21.24 -36.10
N ASP A 8 16.15 22.48 -35.71
CA ASP A 8 16.34 22.86 -34.30
C ASP A 8 15.02 22.69 -33.53
N GLU A 9 13.92 23.23 -34.06
CA GLU A 9 12.57 23.04 -33.52
C GLU A 9 12.18 21.55 -33.46
N HIS A 10 12.45 20.80 -34.54
CA HIS A 10 12.23 19.35 -34.56
C HIS A 10 13.03 18.64 -33.46
N TYR A 11 14.29 19.02 -33.27
CA TYR A 11 15.15 18.43 -32.25
C TYR A 11 14.59 18.70 -30.85
N ASP A 12 14.24 19.94 -30.55
CA ASP A 12 13.70 20.33 -29.25
C ASP A 12 12.38 19.61 -28.92
N GLU A 13 11.52 19.42 -29.92
CA GLU A 13 10.24 18.72 -29.75
C GLU A 13 10.39 17.19 -29.67
N ASN A 14 11.31 16.59 -30.42
CA ASN A 14 11.32 15.14 -30.67
C ASN A 14 12.54 14.39 -30.15
N HIS A 15 13.62 15.06 -29.75
CA HIS A 15 14.86 14.41 -29.32
C HIS A 15 15.49 15.06 -28.09
N ALA A 16 15.18 16.33 -27.79
CA ALA A 16 15.78 17.00 -26.65
C ALA A 16 15.48 16.23 -25.35
N PRO A 17 16.52 16.04 -24.49
CA PRO A 17 16.36 15.39 -23.21
C PRO A 17 15.35 16.10 -22.31
N MET A 18 14.65 15.32 -21.49
CA MET A 18 13.63 15.80 -20.57
C MET A 18 14.09 15.66 -19.12
N ASN A 19 13.62 16.54 -18.25
CA ASN A 19 13.96 16.51 -16.82
C ASN A 19 12.89 15.77 -16.01
N CYS A 20 13.29 14.73 -15.28
CA CYS A 20 12.39 13.98 -14.41
C CYS A 20 11.94 14.84 -13.22
N SER A 21 10.63 14.97 -13.02
CA SER A 21 10.07 15.74 -11.91
C SER A 21 10.35 15.10 -10.55
N LEU A 22 10.50 13.78 -10.48
CA LEU A 22 10.71 13.01 -9.26
C LEU A 22 12.18 12.98 -8.83
N CYS A 23 13.09 12.59 -9.72
CA CYS A 23 14.52 12.43 -9.39
C CYS A 23 15.42 13.58 -9.89
N LYS A 24 14.87 14.57 -10.60
CA LYS A 24 15.58 15.74 -11.15
C LYS A 24 16.71 15.45 -12.14
N HIS A 25 16.86 14.20 -12.59
CA HIS A 25 17.82 13.85 -13.63
C HIS A 25 17.30 14.23 -15.01
N THR A 26 18.22 14.64 -15.88
CA THR A 26 17.99 14.81 -17.31
C THR A 26 18.11 13.46 -18.00
N VAL A 27 17.10 13.10 -18.78
CA VAL A 27 16.95 11.78 -19.40
C VAL A 27 16.65 11.97 -20.88
N GLU A 28 17.30 11.18 -21.73
CA GLU A 28 17.03 11.16 -23.17
C GLU A 28 15.56 10.77 -23.46
N ARG A 29 14.95 11.40 -24.47
CA ARG A 29 13.51 11.27 -24.72
C ARG A 29 13.10 9.85 -25.07
N GLU A 30 13.92 9.16 -25.84
CA GLU A 30 13.75 7.76 -26.22
C GLU A 30 13.78 6.81 -25.01
N LEU A 31 14.43 7.21 -23.91
CA LEU A 31 14.53 6.43 -22.66
C LEU A 31 13.52 6.87 -21.59
N TRP A 32 12.66 7.84 -21.89
CA TRP A 32 11.77 8.43 -20.89
C TRP A 32 10.78 7.43 -20.28
N ASP A 33 10.19 6.56 -21.10
CA ASP A 33 9.25 5.54 -20.65
C ASP A 33 9.94 4.47 -19.78
N LEU A 34 11.15 4.07 -20.18
CA LEU A 34 11.96 3.14 -19.40
C LEU A 34 12.37 3.77 -18.05
N HIS A 35 12.73 5.05 -18.06
CA HIS A 35 13.07 5.80 -16.87
C HIS A 35 11.90 5.87 -15.91
N THR A 36 10.76 6.40 -16.35
CA THR A 36 9.60 6.61 -15.48
C THR A 36 8.98 5.28 -15.01
N GLY A 37 8.99 4.25 -15.84
CA GLY A 37 8.42 2.94 -15.50
C GLY A 37 9.31 2.08 -14.61
N ILE A 38 10.63 2.05 -14.85
CA ILE A 38 11.50 1.02 -14.27
C ILE A 38 12.75 1.59 -13.59
N GLN A 39 13.40 2.61 -14.15
CA GLN A 39 14.73 3.01 -13.67
C GLN A 39 14.72 4.16 -12.67
N CYS A 40 13.67 5.00 -12.65
CA CYS A 40 13.61 6.16 -11.79
C CYS A 40 13.64 5.72 -10.32
N PRO A 41 14.67 6.11 -9.53
CA PRO A 41 14.78 5.69 -8.13
C PRO A 41 13.68 6.27 -7.24
N GLN A 42 13.07 7.38 -7.68
CA GLN A 42 12.01 8.09 -6.99
C GLN A 42 10.60 7.72 -7.49
N ARG A 43 10.47 6.71 -8.36
CA ARG A 43 9.14 6.21 -8.76
C ARG A 43 8.42 5.62 -7.55
N MET A 44 7.13 5.88 -7.42
CA MET A 44 6.32 5.37 -6.31
C MET A 44 5.90 3.93 -6.59
N LEU A 45 6.10 3.07 -5.60
CA LEU A 45 5.72 1.66 -5.64
C LEU A 45 5.06 1.27 -4.31
N ALA A 46 4.04 0.43 -4.37
CA ALA A 46 3.38 -0.10 -3.18
C ALA A 46 4.17 -1.29 -2.61
N CYS A 47 4.33 -1.32 -1.28
CA CYS A 47 4.84 -2.49 -0.58
C CYS A 47 3.91 -3.69 -0.79
N GLN A 48 4.47 -4.84 -1.20
CA GLN A 48 3.68 -6.06 -1.43
C GLN A 48 2.97 -6.60 -0.18
N TYR A 49 3.46 -6.23 1.01
CA TYR A 49 2.93 -6.74 2.28
C TYR A 49 1.90 -5.80 2.93
N CYS A 50 2.12 -4.48 2.91
CA CYS A 50 1.28 -3.51 3.61
C CYS A 50 0.62 -2.47 2.70
N GLN A 51 0.87 -2.53 1.39
CA GLN A 51 0.32 -1.63 0.36
C GLN A 51 0.67 -0.15 0.54
N PHE A 52 1.59 0.19 1.45
CA PHE A 52 2.09 1.56 1.60
C PHE A 52 2.97 1.95 0.41
N GLU A 53 2.73 3.12 -0.17
CA GLU A 53 3.47 3.64 -1.31
C GLU A 53 4.73 4.38 -0.87
N LEU A 54 5.86 4.01 -1.48
CA LEU A 54 7.19 4.54 -1.18
C LEU A 54 7.98 4.73 -2.47
N PRO A 55 8.98 5.63 -2.48
CA PRO A 55 10.00 5.66 -3.51
C PRO A 55 10.69 4.30 -3.66
N ALA A 56 11.00 3.90 -4.89
CA ALA A 56 11.65 2.63 -5.18
C ALA A 56 12.99 2.45 -4.45
N VAL A 57 13.71 3.54 -4.19
CA VAL A 57 14.97 3.52 -3.41
C VAL A 57 14.77 3.03 -1.97
N ASP A 58 13.64 3.34 -1.34
CA ASP A 58 13.36 3.00 0.06
C ASP A 58 12.57 1.69 0.20
N LEU A 59 11.94 1.24 -0.90
CA LEU A 59 11.02 0.10 -0.90
C LEU A 59 11.70 -1.20 -0.44
N PHE A 60 12.94 -1.45 -0.84
CA PHE A 60 13.63 -2.70 -0.52
C PHE A 60 13.87 -2.84 0.99
N GLU A 61 14.43 -1.80 1.62
CA GLU A 61 14.66 -1.79 3.07
C GLU A 61 13.34 -1.90 3.84
N HIS A 62 12.31 -1.19 3.39
CA HIS A 62 10.98 -1.31 3.95
C HIS A 62 10.43 -2.74 3.84
N GLN A 63 10.57 -3.40 2.68
CA GLN A 63 10.06 -4.75 2.45
C GLN A 63 10.78 -5.81 3.30
N ASP A 64 12.07 -5.64 3.57
CA ASP A 64 12.82 -6.55 4.45
C ASP A 64 12.26 -6.53 5.87
N LEU A 65 12.01 -5.34 6.42
CA LEU A 65 11.40 -5.19 7.74
C LEU A 65 9.92 -5.57 7.74
N CYS A 66 9.15 -5.09 6.76
CA CYS A 66 7.71 -5.32 6.69
C CYS A 66 7.38 -6.80 6.45
N GLY A 67 8.17 -7.50 5.64
CA GLY A 67 7.98 -8.93 5.35
C GLY A 67 8.25 -9.85 6.56
N ASN A 68 9.06 -9.39 7.51
CA ASN A 68 9.34 -10.09 8.77
C ASN A 68 8.25 -9.93 9.84
N ARG A 69 7.30 -9.01 9.65
CA ARG A 69 6.10 -8.94 10.51
C ARG A 69 5.34 -10.25 10.40
N THR A 70 4.71 -10.66 11.51
CA THR A 70 3.94 -11.90 11.58
C THR A 70 2.45 -11.66 11.74
N GLU A 71 1.65 -12.50 11.09
CA GLU A 71 0.21 -12.63 11.34
C GLU A 71 -0.12 -13.98 11.96
N TYR A 72 -1.23 -14.05 12.68
CA TYR A 72 -1.62 -15.25 13.39
C TYR A 72 -2.60 -16.09 12.56
N CYS A 73 -2.18 -17.28 12.16
CA CYS A 73 -3.07 -18.24 11.52
C CYS A 73 -3.95 -18.91 12.58
N GLN A 74 -5.27 -18.80 12.43
CA GLN A 74 -6.22 -19.35 13.38
C GLN A 74 -6.30 -20.89 13.31
N SER A 75 -6.32 -21.47 12.10
CA SER A 75 -6.45 -22.93 11.93
C SER A 75 -5.18 -23.67 12.38
N CYS A 76 -4.01 -23.10 12.10
CA CYS A 76 -2.73 -23.71 12.49
C CYS A 76 -2.24 -23.29 13.88
N ARG A 77 -2.85 -22.27 14.49
CA ARG A 77 -2.47 -21.68 15.79
C ARG A 77 -1.00 -21.28 15.88
N LYS A 78 -0.47 -20.69 14.80
CA LYS A 78 0.94 -20.27 14.68
C LYS A 78 1.03 -18.85 14.13
N TYR A 79 2.08 -18.14 14.56
CA TYR A 79 2.48 -16.90 13.93
C TYR A 79 3.31 -17.20 12.68
N ILE A 80 2.91 -16.64 11.56
CA ILE A 80 3.52 -16.85 10.25
C ILE A 80 3.99 -15.50 9.73
N ARG A 81 5.20 -15.42 9.18
CA ARG A 81 5.72 -14.17 8.61
C ARG A 81 4.95 -13.80 7.35
N LEU A 82 4.76 -12.52 7.08
CA LEU A 82 4.05 -12.05 5.89
C LEU A 82 4.70 -12.58 4.59
N ARG A 83 6.04 -12.63 4.53
CA ARG A 83 6.76 -13.22 3.38
C ARG A 83 6.51 -14.72 3.15
N GLU A 84 6.06 -15.42 4.19
CA GLU A 84 5.79 -16.86 4.18
C GLU A 84 4.30 -17.18 4.03
N TRP A 85 3.42 -16.16 4.11
CA TRP A 85 1.97 -16.35 4.20
C TRP A 85 1.38 -17.08 3.00
N ILE A 86 1.78 -16.72 1.78
CA ILE A 86 1.30 -17.37 0.54
C ILE A 86 1.70 -18.85 0.52
N GLY A 87 2.96 -19.16 0.90
CA GLY A 87 3.43 -20.54 0.99
C GLY A 87 2.68 -21.34 2.07
N HIS A 88 2.39 -20.70 3.21
CA HIS A 88 1.59 -21.29 4.28
C HIS A 88 0.15 -21.58 3.82
N GLU A 89 -0.49 -20.64 3.13
CA GLU A 89 -1.85 -20.80 2.60
C GLU A 89 -1.95 -21.97 1.63
N LEU A 90 -1.02 -22.04 0.68
CA LEU A 90 -0.99 -23.11 -0.32
C LEU A 90 -0.76 -24.49 0.30
N GLN A 91 0.15 -24.60 1.27
CA GLN A 91 0.51 -25.88 1.87
C GLN A 91 -0.51 -26.40 2.89
N PHE A 92 -1.09 -25.51 3.69
CA PHE A 92 -1.89 -25.92 4.86
C PHE A 92 -3.40 -25.70 4.71
N HIS A 93 -3.85 -24.83 3.79
CA HIS A 93 -5.27 -24.47 3.66
C HIS A 93 -5.81 -24.75 2.24
N THR A 94 -4.99 -24.63 1.19
CA THR A 94 -5.46 -24.82 -0.19
C THR A 94 -5.58 -26.29 -0.61
N ILE A 95 -4.76 -27.20 -0.06
CA ILE A 95 -4.80 -28.65 -0.38
C ILE A 95 -6.10 -29.31 0.12
N LEU A 96 -6.88 -28.66 1.00
CA LEU A 96 -8.14 -29.19 1.51
C LEU A 96 -9.36 -28.84 0.65
N ASN A 97 -9.33 -27.76 -0.14
CA ASN A 97 -10.49 -27.33 -0.94
C ASN A 97 -10.70 -28.17 -2.21
N ALA A 98 -9.69 -28.93 -2.65
CA ALA A 98 -9.84 -29.87 -3.78
C ALA A 98 -10.44 -31.22 -3.35
N ALA A 99 -10.37 -31.57 -2.07
CA ALA A 99 -10.90 -32.83 -1.54
C ALA A 99 -12.27 -32.68 -0.88
N SER A 100 -12.63 -31.49 -0.38
CA SER A 100 -13.92 -31.25 0.29
C SER A 100 -15.12 -31.23 -0.66
N GLU A 101 -14.94 -30.89 -1.94
CA GLU A 101 -16.02 -30.93 -2.94
C GLU A 101 -16.39 -32.37 -3.39
N LEU A 102 -15.63 -33.40 -2.96
CA LEU A 102 -15.95 -34.79 -3.26
C LEU A 102 -16.43 -35.59 -2.03
N SER A 103 -16.33 -35.05 -0.82
CA SER A 103 -16.65 -35.82 0.38
C SER A 103 -17.06 -34.95 1.57
N SER A 104 -18.32 -34.50 1.57
CA SER A 104 -19.04 -34.31 2.85
C SER A 104 -20.55 -34.27 2.63
N ASP A 105 -21.10 -35.42 2.28
CA ASP A 105 -22.38 -35.85 2.84
C ASP A 105 -22.09 -36.51 4.19
N ARG A 106 -22.87 -36.14 5.23
CA ARG A 106 -22.99 -36.72 6.59
C ARG A 106 -22.07 -36.28 7.76
N THR A 107 -22.67 -35.42 8.61
CA THR A 107 -22.97 -35.65 10.06
C THR A 107 -21.91 -35.45 11.16
N ARG A 108 -22.03 -34.30 11.85
CA ARG A 108 -22.18 -34.03 13.31
C ARG A 108 -21.23 -34.69 14.36
N ALA A 109 -20.54 -33.81 15.11
CA ALA A 109 -20.67 -33.57 16.57
C ALA A 109 -19.37 -33.57 17.43
N ALA A 110 -19.22 -32.46 18.18
CA ALA A 110 -18.76 -32.32 19.58
C ALA A 110 -17.27 -32.54 19.95
N ALA A 111 -16.62 -31.46 20.44
CA ALA A 111 -16.27 -31.28 21.86
C ALA A 111 -15.39 -30.03 22.06
N GLU A 112 -15.87 -29.07 22.87
CA GLU A 112 -15.10 -27.94 23.39
C GLU A 112 -14.33 -28.33 24.67
N GLN A 113 -13.12 -27.80 24.85
CA GLN A 113 -12.45 -27.68 26.16
C GLN A 113 -11.71 -26.32 26.24
N PRO A 114 -11.80 -25.57 27.36
CA PRO A 114 -11.37 -24.18 27.46
C PRO A 114 -9.96 -24.03 28.06
N VAL A 115 -9.09 -23.23 27.44
CA VAL A 115 -7.74 -22.90 27.95
C VAL A 115 -7.47 -21.40 27.74
N PRO A 116 -6.78 -20.71 28.68
CA PRO A 116 -7.15 -19.36 29.12
C PRO A 116 -6.64 -18.27 28.18
N LYS A 117 -7.42 -17.18 28.10
CA LYS A 117 -7.10 -15.96 27.36
C LYS A 117 -6.07 -15.13 28.14
N PRO A 118 -4.88 -14.82 27.60
CA PRO A 118 -4.20 -13.59 27.96
C PRO A 118 -4.90 -12.44 27.24
N ALA A 119 -5.45 -11.51 28.00
CA ALA A 119 -6.03 -10.29 27.46
C ALA A 119 -4.96 -9.51 26.67
N ARG A 120 -5.22 -9.24 25.38
CA ARG A 120 -4.52 -8.18 24.64
C ARG A 120 -5.43 -6.95 24.57
N PRO A 121 -4.86 -5.74 24.67
CA PRO A 121 -5.63 -4.51 24.50
C PRO A 121 -6.17 -4.43 23.07
N ALA A 122 -7.46 -4.13 22.97
CA ALA A 122 -8.10 -3.82 21.70
C ALA A 122 -7.62 -2.44 21.23
N THR A 123 -6.71 -2.42 20.27
CA THR A 123 -6.50 -1.24 19.42
C THR A 123 -6.77 -1.63 17.97
N GLY A 124 -8.01 -2.05 17.72
CA GLY A 124 -8.64 -1.99 16.42
C GLY A 124 -9.58 -0.80 16.40
N SER A 125 -9.47 0.04 15.37
CA SER A 125 -10.36 1.18 15.08
C SER A 125 -10.08 2.53 15.75
N LEU A 126 -8.82 2.98 15.81
CA LEU A 126 -8.52 4.41 16.09
C LEU A 126 -8.58 5.26 14.80
N HIS A 127 -8.26 4.70 13.63
CA HIS A 127 -8.15 5.48 12.39
C HIS A 127 -9.51 5.94 11.81
N LYS A 128 -10.59 5.17 12.00
CA LYS A 128 -11.93 5.55 11.51
C LYS A 128 -12.65 6.55 12.43
N GLN A 129 -12.28 6.61 13.72
CA GLN A 129 -12.88 7.55 14.68
C GLN A 129 -12.09 8.88 14.78
N LEU A 130 -10.80 8.87 14.43
CA LEU A 130 -9.98 10.08 14.32
C LEU A 130 -10.42 10.95 13.12
N LEU A 131 -10.79 10.34 11.99
CA LEU A 131 -11.26 11.07 10.81
C LEU A 131 -12.60 11.79 11.04
N LEU A 132 -13.50 11.22 11.87
CA LEU A 132 -14.79 11.86 12.17
C LEU A 132 -14.67 12.98 13.22
N THR A 133 -13.70 12.91 14.13
CA THR A 133 -13.54 13.91 15.21
C THR A 133 -12.75 15.15 14.77
N VAL A 134 -11.84 15.02 13.81
CA VAL A 134 -11.13 16.16 13.20
C VAL A 134 -12.07 17.01 12.33
N ALA A 135 -13.08 16.40 11.69
CA ALA A 135 -14.05 17.12 10.88
C ALA A 135 -14.98 18.04 11.71
N VAL A 136 -15.41 17.61 12.91
CA VAL A 136 -16.34 18.38 13.75
C VAL A 136 -15.66 19.56 14.45
N THR A 137 -14.40 19.39 14.88
CA THR A 137 -13.63 20.47 15.49
C THR A 137 -13.15 21.52 14.48
N GLY A 138 -12.80 21.11 13.25
CA GLY A 138 -12.42 22.04 12.18
C GLY A 138 -13.55 22.97 11.72
N VAL A 139 -14.79 22.48 11.66
CA VAL A 139 -15.96 23.27 11.23
C VAL A 139 -16.35 24.33 12.28
N ALA A 140 -16.22 24.03 13.58
CA ALA A 140 -16.54 24.99 14.64
C ALA A 140 -15.61 26.21 14.68
N VAL A 141 -14.31 26.02 14.37
CA VAL A 141 -13.31 27.11 14.35
C VAL A 141 -13.52 28.07 13.17
N LEU A 142 -13.92 27.55 12.00
CA LEU A 142 -14.22 28.37 10.83
C LEU A 142 -15.48 29.21 11.02
N ILE A 143 -16.55 28.64 11.59
CA ILE A 143 -17.80 29.37 11.84
C ILE A 143 -17.61 30.45 12.92
N GLY A 144 -16.85 30.16 13.98
CA GLY A 144 -16.57 31.14 15.04
C GLY A 144 -15.78 32.37 14.55
N SER A 145 -14.84 32.18 13.63
CA SER A 145 -13.99 33.26 13.10
C SER A 145 -14.76 34.23 12.19
N ILE A 146 -15.74 33.73 11.43
CA ILE A 146 -16.58 34.56 10.55
C ILE A 146 -17.55 35.42 11.38
N LEU A 147 -18.13 34.86 12.45
CA LEU A 147 -19.07 35.59 13.30
C LEU A 147 -18.37 36.61 14.22
N TYR A 148 -17.12 36.37 14.62
CA TYR A 148 -16.34 37.34 15.40
C TYR A 148 -15.96 38.59 14.59
N GLN A 149 -15.62 38.43 13.30
CA GLN A 149 -15.32 39.57 12.41
C GLN A 149 -16.55 40.44 12.10
N GLY A 150 -17.77 39.94 12.33
CA GLY A 150 -19.03 40.67 12.12
C GLY A 150 -19.51 41.53 13.30
N LYS A 151 -18.87 41.43 14.48
CA LYS A 151 -19.25 42.17 15.70
C LYS A 151 -18.30 43.30 16.09
N GLY A 152 -17.32 43.59 15.22
CA GLY A 152 -16.31 44.64 15.39
C GLY A 152 -16.48 45.85 14.47
N LYS A 153 -17.73 46.27 14.21
CA LYS A 153 -18.07 47.58 13.62
C LYS A 153 -19.19 48.23 14.41
#